data_AF-A0A6B3FQZ7-F1
#
_entry.id   AF-A0A6B3FQZ7-F1
#
_cell.length_a   1.000
_cell.length_b   1.000
_cell.length_c   1.000
_cell.angle_alpha   90.00
_cell.angle_beta   90.00
_cell.angle_gamma   90.00
#
_symmetry.space_group_name_H-M   'P 1'
#
loop_
_entity.id
_entity.type
_entity.pdbx_description
1 polymer ?
#
loop_
_entity_poly.entity_id
_entity_poly.type
_entity_poly.pdbx_seq_one_letter_code
_entity_poly.pdbx_strand_id
1 'polypeptide(L)'
;LTSFVTGVTEPIEFTFMFIAPVLYAIHAVLTGVSMALTWALGMKDGFGFSAGLVDFLLNLGIASKPWMLVLVGLCFAVIYYVVFRFAIIKFNLPTPG
;
A
#
# COMPACT_ATOMS: atom_id res chain seq x y z
N LEU A 1 -8.11 3.43 -9.50
CA LEU A 1 -7.27 3.28 -10.72
C LEU A 1 -6.06 4.21 -10.68
N THR A 2 -6.26 5.53 -10.52
CA THR A 2 -5.17 6.52 -10.45
C THR A 2 -4.05 6.11 -9.49
N SER A 3 -4.38 5.84 -8.22
CA SER A 3 -3.40 5.45 -7.20
C SER A 3 -2.60 4.20 -7.54
N PHE A 4 -3.18 3.25 -8.26
CA PHE A 4 -2.47 2.03 -8.67
C PHE A 4 -1.49 2.30 -9.81
N VAL A 5 -1.91 3.08 -10.81
CA VAL A 5 -1.08 3.37 -11.98
C VAL A 5 0.05 4.34 -11.63
N THR A 6 -0.28 5.43 -10.93
CA THR A 6 0.66 6.52 -10.68
C THR A 6 1.40 6.39 -9.36
N GLY A 7 0.86 5.66 -8.38
CA GLY A 7 1.40 5.54 -7.02
C GLY A 7 0.83 6.56 -6.02
N VAL A 8 0.14 7.59 -6.51
CA VAL A 8 -0.42 8.70 -5.71
C VAL A 8 -1.54 8.17 -4.79
N THR A 9 -1.32 8.17 -3.48
CA THR A 9 -2.21 7.50 -2.51
C THR A 9 -3.35 8.37 -1.99
N GLU A 10 -3.23 9.70 -2.07
CA GLU A 10 -4.15 10.69 -1.50
C GLU A 10 -5.62 10.50 -1.93
N PRO A 11 -5.93 10.19 -3.21
CA PRO A 11 -7.32 9.97 -3.63
C PRO A 11 -8.02 8.83 -2.87
N ILE A 12 -7.27 7.84 -2.41
CA ILE A 12 -7.80 6.74 -1.60
C ILE A 12 -7.73 7.12 -0.12
N GLU A 13 -6.62 7.66 0.35
CA GLU A 13 -6.43 7.98 1.77
C GLU A 13 -7.44 9.01 2.28
N PHE A 14 -7.77 10.03 1.48
CA PHE A 14 -8.74 11.05 1.85
C PHE A 14 -10.15 10.51 2.04
N THR A 15 -10.47 9.30 1.55
CA THR A 15 -11.75 8.66 1.82
C THR A 15 -11.92 8.29 3.29
N PHE A 16 -10.85 7.97 4.02
CA PHE A 16 -10.95 7.51 5.41
C PHE A 16 -10.12 8.34 6.41
N MET A 17 -9.09 9.06 5.97
CA MET A 17 -8.13 9.76 6.83
C MET A 17 -8.79 10.67 7.87
N PHE A 18 -9.79 11.46 7.46
CA PHE A 18 -10.44 12.44 8.33
C PHE A 18 -11.64 11.89 9.10
N ILE A 19 -12.30 10.85 8.56
CA ILE A 19 -13.55 10.29 9.09
C ILE A 19 -13.30 9.13 10.05
N ALA A 20 -12.21 8.37 9.83
CA ALA A 20 -11.80 7.23 10.64
C ALA A 20 -10.29 7.28 10.94
N PRO A 21 -9.83 8.14 11.87
CA PRO A 21 -8.40 8.28 12.21
C PRO A 21 -7.72 6.97 12.63
N VAL A 22 -8.48 6.04 13.21
CA VAL A 22 -8.00 4.70 13.57
C VAL A 22 -7.56 3.90 12.34
N LEU A 23 -8.32 3.98 11.23
CA LEU A 23 -7.93 3.31 9.98
C LEU A 23 -6.64 3.91 9.42
N TYR A 24 -6.45 5.23 9.58
CA TYR A 24 -5.22 5.90 9.17
C TYR A 24 -4.00 5.49 10.02
N ALA A 25 -4.18 5.27 11.33
CA ALA A 25 -3.11 4.72 12.16
C ALA A 25 -2.74 3.28 11.74
N ILE A 26 -3.73 2.44 11.44
CA ILE A 26 -3.51 1.08 10.92
C ILE A 26 -2.76 1.13 9.58
N HIS A 27 -3.19 2.02 8.67
CA HIS A 27 -2.51 2.27 7.39
C HIS A 27 -1.04 2.63 7.56
N ALA A 28 -0.74 3.57 8.47
CA ALA A 28 0.62 4.01 8.74
C ALA A 28 1.51 2.84 9.23
N VAL A 29 0.99 2.01 10.14
CA VAL A 29 1.71 0.83 10.64
C VAL A 29 1.95 -0.19 9.53
N LEU A 30 0.90 -0.54 8.77
CA LEU A 30 1.02 -1.52 7.68
C LEU A 30 1.99 -1.05 6.59
N THR A 31 2.00 0.25 6.28
CA THR A 31 2.95 0.87 5.35
C THR A 31 4.38 0.80 5.89
N GLY A 32 4.60 1.11 7.17
CA GLY A 32 5.92 0.99 7.79
C GLY A 32 6.43 -0.46 7.79
N VAL A 33 5.56 -1.43 8.08
CA VAL A 33 5.91 -2.85 8.07
C VAL A 33 6.23 -3.34 6.66
N SER A 34 5.47 -2.91 5.63
CA SER A 34 5.74 -3.31 4.25
C SER A 34 7.09 -2.79 3.78
N MET A 35 7.43 -1.53 4.10
CA MET A 35 8.73 -0.93 3.78
C MET A 35 9.89 -1.63 4.52
N ALA A 36 9.72 -1.91 5.82
CA ALA A 36 10.73 -2.61 6.60
C ALA A 36 10.97 -4.03 6.06
N LEU A 37 9.91 -4.75 5.69
CA LEU A 37 10.00 -6.10 5.15
C LEU A 37 10.70 -6.12 3.78
N THR A 38 10.29 -5.27 2.85
CA THR A 38 10.88 -5.22 1.51
C THR A 38 12.35 -4.83 1.57
N TRP A 39 12.70 -3.87 2.43
CA TRP A 39 14.09 -3.50 2.70
C TRP A 39 14.91 -4.67 3.27
N ALA A 40 14.40 -5.36 4.30
CA ALA A 40 15.09 -6.48 4.95
C ALA A 40 15.31 -7.66 3.99
N LEU A 41 14.38 -7.91 3.06
CA LEU A 41 14.49 -8.98 2.06
C LEU A 41 15.32 -8.56 0.82
N GLY A 42 15.82 -7.32 0.80
CA GLY A 42 16.61 -6.76 -0.29
C GLY A 42 15.82 -6.58 -1.58
N MET A 43 14.50 -6.39 -1.47
CA MET A 43 13.65 -6.02 -2.61
C MET A 43 13.79 -4.53 -2.83
N LYS A 44 14.28 -4.14 -4.00
CA LYS A 44 14.54 -2.73 -4.32
C LYS A 44 13.97 -2.42 -5.68
N ASP A 45 13.26 -1.31 -5.76
CA ASP A 45 12.73 -0.76 -7.00
C ASP A 45 13.08 0.72 -7.09
N GLY A 46 13.09 1.25 -8.31
CA GLY A 46 13.31 2.68 -8.54
C GLY A 46 12.10 3.50 -8.12
N PHE A 47 12.33 4.70 -7.60
CA PHE A 47 11.28 5.66 -7.25
C PHE A 47 11.39 6.84 -8.21
N GLY A 48 10.57 6.84 -9.27
CA GLY A 48 10.58 7.87 -10.30
C GLY A 48 9.65 9.03 -9.97
N PHE A 49 8.41 8.71 -9.59
CA PHE A 49 7.39 9.69 -9.25
C PHE A 49 6.71 9.38 -7.91
N SER A 50 6.11 8.20 -7.77
CA SER A 50 5.37 7.80 -6.56
C SER A 50 5.37 6.28 -6.33
N ALA A 51 6.25 5.54 -7.03
CA ALA A 51 6.36 4.08 -6.97
C ALA A 51 5.05 3.33 -7.33
N GLY A 52 4.30 3.86 -8.30
CA GLY A 52 3.16 3.17 -8.90
C GLY A 52 3.55 2.08 -9.90
N LEU A 53 2.55 1.48 -10.56
CA LEU A 53 2.78 0.47 -11.59
C LEU A 53 3.72 0.95 -12.71
N VAL A 54 3.62 2.23 -13.09
CA VAL A 54 4.49 2.81 -14.14
C VAL A 54 5.96 2.77 -13.72
N ASP A 55 6.27 3.18 -12.49
CA ASP A 55 7.63 3.15 -11.96
C ASP A 55 8.15 1.70 -11.91
N PHE A 56 7.32 0.75 -11.47
CA PHE A 56 7.69 -0.67 -11.46
C PHE A 56 8.05 -1.20 -12.85
N LEU A 57 7.22 -0.93 -13.86
CA LEU A 57 7.45 -1.40 -15.23
C LEU A 57 8.69 -0.78 -15.87
N LEU A 58 8.94 0.51 -15.63
CA LEU A 58 10.12 1.21 -16.14
C LEU A 58 11.42 0.70 -15.50
N ASN A 59 11.37 0.32 -14.22
CA ASN A 59 12.54 -0.08 -13.45
C ASN A 59 12.82 -1.60 -13.47
N LEU A 60 12.03 -2.40 -14.20
CA LEU A 60 12.22 -3.87 -14.27
C LEU A 60 13.65 -4.30 -14.64
N GLY A 61 14.38 -3.51 -15.42
CA GLY A 61 15.77 -3.78 -15.82
C GLY A 61 16.82 -3.52 -14.73
N ILE A 62 16.49 -2.74 -13.71
CA ILE A 62 17.40 -2.35 -12.62
C ILE A 62 16.92 -2.78 -11.22
N ALA A 63 15.68 -3.25 -11.11
CA ALA A 63 15.06 -3.66 -9.86
C ALA A 63 15.68 -4.95 -9.30
N SER A 64 15.79 -5.02 -7.97
CA SER A 64 16.23 -6.22 -7.24
C SER A 64 15.02 -7.04 -6.80
N LYS A 65 14.90 -8.26 -7.32
CA LYS A 65 13.79 -9.19 -7.04
C LYS A 65 12.38 -8.61 -7.33
N PRO A 66 12.15 -7.99 -8.52
CA PRO A 66 10.89 -7.28 -8.82
C PRO A 66 9.64 -8.17 -8.70
N TRP A 67 9.72 -9.42 -9.15
CA TRP A 67 8.59 -10.36 -9.05
C TRP A 67 8.24 -10.74 -7.60
N MET A 68 9.23 -10.76 -6.72
CA MET A 68 9.00 -11.01 -5.30
C MET A 68 8.34 -9.80 -4.63
N LEU A 69 8.66 -8.58 -5.09
CA LEU A 69 8.00 -7.36 -4.67
C LEU A 69 6.52 -7.36 -5.06
N VAL A 70 6.18 -7.83 -6.26
CA VAL A 70 4.77 -8.03 -6.68
C VAL A 70 4.07 -9.04 -5.77
N LEU A 71 4.70 -10.17 -5.46
CA LEU A 71 4.13 -11.18 -4.56
C LEU A 71 3.86 -10.61 -3.16
N VAL A 72 4.82 -9.88 -2.59
CA VAL A 72 4.65 -9.21 -1.30
C VAL A 72 3.52 -8.17 -1.38
N GLY A 73 3.46 -7.38 -2.45
CA GLY A 73 2.38 -6.42 -2.70
C GLY A 73 0.99 -7.09 -2.70
N LEU A 74 0.85 -8.25 -3.35
CA LEU A 74 -0.39 -9.03 -3.33
C LEU A 74 -0.72 -9.56 -1.93
N CYS A 75 0.26 -10.06 -1.19
CA CYS A 75 0.05 -10.47 0.20
C CYS A 75 -0.43 -9.29 1.06
N PHE A 76 0.19 -8.12 0.93
CA PHE A 76 -0.23 -6.92 1.64
C PHE A 76 -1.62 -6.45 1.21
N ALA A 77 -2.00 -6.57 -0.07
CA ALA A 77 -3.36 -6.24 -0.51
C ALA A 77 -4.42 -7.08 0.22
N VAL A 78 -4.18 -8.38 0.39
CA VAL A 78 -5.06 -9.27 1.17
C VAL A 78 -5.07 -8.88 2.65
N ILE A 79 -3.90 -8.64 3.24
CA ILE A 79 -3.78 -8.22 4.65
C ILE A 79 -4.55 -6.91 4.89
N TYR A 80 -4.35 -5.90 4.04
CA TYR A 80 -5.06 -4.62 4.09
C TYR A 80 -6.56 -4.83 4.05
N TYR A 81 -7.07 -5.61 3.08
CA TYR A 81 -8.50 -5.87 2.97
C TYR A 81 -9.08 -6.51 4.24
N VAL A 82 -8.44 -7.57 4.75
CA VAL A 82 -8.93 -8.28 5.93
C VAL A 82 -8.90 -7.40 7.17
N VAL A 83 -7.77 -6.71 7.42
CA VAL A 83 -7.59 -5.86 8.60
C VAL A 83 -8.53 -4.66 8.56
N PHE A 84 -8.64 -3.96 7.43
CA PHE A 84 -9.54 -2.81 7.30
C PHE A 84 -10.98 -3.24 7.46
N ARG A 85 -11.41 -4.30 6.75
CA ARG A 85 -12.80 -4.78 6.85
C ARG A 85 -13.14 -5.23 8.26
N PHE A 86 -12.22 -5.91 8.93
CA PHE A 86 -12.40 -6.29 10.33
C PHE A 86 -12.53 -5.06 11.23
N ALA A 87 -11.64 -4.07 11.11
CA ALA A 87 -11.69 -2.85 11.91
C ALA A 87 -12.97 -2.04 11.67
N ILE A 88 -13.40 -1.89 10.41
CA ILE A 88 -14.63 -1.19 10.04
C ILE A 88 -15.85 -1.85 10.71
N ILE A 89 -16.01 -3.17 10.57
CA ILE A 89 -17.16 -3.90 11.13
C ILE A 89 -17.11 -3.93 12.66
N LYS A 90 -15.93 -4.19 13.24
CA LYS A 90 -15.80 -4.38 14.69
C LYS A 90 -15.97 -3.09 15.48
N PHE A 91 -15.47 -1.97 14.95
CA PHE A 91 -15.52 -0.67 15.61
C PHE A 91 -16.60 0.25 15.03
N ASN A 92 -17.42 -0.23 14.09
CA ASN A 92 -18.46 0.52 13.40
C ASN A 92 -17.94 1.86 12.85
N LEU A 93 -16.79 1.82 12.18
CA LEU A 93 -16.10 3.03 11.72
C LEU A 93 -16.80 3.58 10.47
N PRO A 94 -17.08 4.90 10.43
CA PRO A 94 -17.64 5.52 9.25
C PRO A 94 -16.59 5.54 8.12
N THR A 95 -16.97 5.00 6.96
CA THR A 95 -16.21 5.08 5.71
C THR A 95 -17.16 5.51 4.58
N PRO A 96 -16.71 6.15 3.51
CA PRO A 96 -17.57 6.53 2.40
C PRO A 96 -18.21 5.30 1.73
N GLY A 97 -19.53 5.20 1.82
CA GLY A 97 -20.34 4.04 1.41
C GLY A 97 -21.13 3.48 2.58
#